data_AF-A0AAU2B3U2-F1
#
_entry.id   AF-A0AAU2B3U2-F1
#
_cell.length_a   1.000
_cell.length_b   1.000
_cell.length_c   1.000
_cell.angle_alpha   90.00
_cell.angle_beta   90.00
_cell.angle_gamma   90.00
#
_symmetry.space_group_name_H-M   'P 1'
#
loop_
_entity.id
_entity.type
_entity.pdbx_description
1 polymer ?
#
loop_
_entity_poly.entity_id
_entity_poly.type
_entity_poly.pdbx_seq_one_letter_code
_entity_poly.pdbx_strand_id
1 'polypeptide(L)' 'MAERLKQAHARVHALNVSADAKTALTRQLLIATETAKRDLPGAARRLARFVQDLDEGRPPVV' A
#
# COMPACT_ATOMS: atom_id res chain seq x y z
N MET A 1 8.84 -8.36 -5.91
CA MET A 1 7.61 -7.96 -5.19
C MET A 1 7.91 -7.55 -3.75
N ALA A 2 8.69 -8.35 -3.01
CA ALA A 2 9.13 -8.01 -1.66
C ALA A 2 9.75 -6.60 -1.55
N GLU A 3 10.66 -6.22 -2.45
CA GLU A 3 11.27 -4.89 -2.43
C GLU A 3 10.26 -3.75 -2.64
N ARG A 4 9.26 -3.97 -3.51
CA ARG A 4 8.21 -2.97 -3.75
C ARG A 4 7.31 -2.79 -2.53
N LEU A 5 6.99 -3.89 -1.83
CA LEU A 5 6.24 -3.83 -0.57
C LEU A 5 7.03 -3.07 0.51
N LYS A 6 8.33 -3.35 0.65
CA LYS A 6 9.21 -2.65 1.58
C LYS A 6 9.25 -1.14 1.31
N GLN A 7 9.41 -0.74 0.05
CA GLN A 7 9.38 0.66 -0.35
C GLN A 7 8.04 1.32 -0.06
N ALA A 8 6.93 0.63 -0.33
CA ALA A 8 5.60 1.15 -0.04
C ALA A 8 5.35 1.33 1.47
N HIS A 9 5.81 0.38 2.31
CA HIS A 9 5.78 0.51 3.77
C HIS A 9 6.59 1.73 4.26
N ALA A 10 7.79 1.94 3.70
CA ALA A 10 8.62 3.09 4.05
C ALA A 10 7.93 4.42 3.68
N ARG A 11 7.30 4.51 2.51
CA ARG A 11 6.53 5.69 2.08
C ARG A 11 5.37 5.99 3.03
N VAL A 12 4.57 4.98 3.38
CA VAL A 12 3.45 5.16 4.35
C VAL A 12 3.94 5.66 5.69
N HIS A 13 5.08 5.15 6.18
CA HIS A 13 5.68 5.62 7.42
C HIS A 13 6.10 7.10 7.36
N ALA A 14 6.66 7.53 6.23
CA ALA A 14 7.14 8.90 6.00
C ALA A 14 6.01 9.91 5.76
N LEU A 15 4.80 9.48 5.41
CA LEU A 15 3.66 10.39 5.22
C LEU A 15 3.30 11.11 6.53
N ASN A 16 3.07 12.41 6.43
CA ASN A 16 2.55 13.22 7.53
C ASN A 16 1.02 13.32 7.45
N VAL A 17 0.35 12.19 7.67
CA VAL A 17 -1.12 12.06 7.68
C VAL A 17 -1.61 11.64 9.06
N SER A 18 -2.92 11.70 9.28
CA SER A 18 -3.53 11.25 10.54
C SER A 18 -3.22 9.77 10.85
N ALA A 19 -3.28 9.40 12.13
CA ALA A 19 -3.07 8.03 12.57
C ALA A 19 -4.07 7.05 11.93
N ASP A 20 -5.32 7.48 11.75
CA ASP A 20 -6.37 6.69 11.09
C ASP A 20 -6.04 6.44 9.62
N ALA A 21 -5.58 7.47 8.90
CA ALA A 21 -5.14 7.33 7.51
C ALA A 21 -3.92 6.39 7.39
N LYS A 22 -2.93 6.49 8.29
CA LYS A 22 -1.79 5.55 8.33
C LYS A 22 -2.26 4.11 8.57
N THR A 23 -3.23 3.91 9.45
CA THR A 23 -3.78 2.59 9.77
C THR A 23 -4.49 2.00 8.56
N ALA A 24 -5.30 2.78 7.85
CA ALA A 24 -5.97 2.36 6.62
C ALA A 24 -4.96 1.99 5.52
N LEU A 25 -3.93 2.81 5.29
CA LEU A 25 -2.86 2.53 4.32
C LEU A 25 -2.08 1.24 4.67
N THR A 26 -1.75 1.06 5.95
CA THR A 26 -1.05 -0.13 6.43
C THR A 26 -1.90 -1.38 6.21
N ARG A 27 -3.21 -1.30 6.44
CA ARG A 27 -4.15 -2.40 6.17
C ARG A 27 -4.21 -2.75 4.68
N GLN A 28 -4.21 -1.76 3.79
CA GLN A 28 -4.16 -1.98 2.35
C GLN A 28 -2.87 -2.72 1.91
N LEU A 29 -1.73 -2.37 2.51
CA LEU A 29 -0.46 -3.07 2.28
C LEU A 29 -0.47 -4.52 2.78
N LEU A 30 -1.09 -4.79 3.92
CA LEU A 30 -1.28 -6.16 4.42
C LEU A 30 -2.12 -7.00 3.45
N ILE A 31 -3.22 -6.45 2.93
CA ILE A 31 -4.05 -7.15 1.94
C ILE A 31 -3.24 -7.47 0.66
N ALA A 32 -2.42 -6.54 0.18
CA ALA A 32 -1.55 -6.78 -0.98
C ALA A 32 -0.51 -7.89 -0.69
N THR A 33 0.03 -7.92 0.53
CA THR A 33 0.98 -8.94 0.98
C THR A 33 0.34 -10.33 1.07
N GLU A 34 -0.86 -10.43 1.64
CA GLU A 34 -1.60 -11.70 1.69
C GLU A 34 -2.04 -12.16 0.31
N THR A 35 -2.43 -11.22 -0.57
CA THR A 35 -2.75 -11.53 -1.98
C THR A 35 -1.52 -12.09 -2.69
N ALA A 36 -0.33 -11.54 -2.43
CA ALA A 36 0.90 -12.00 -3.08
C ALA A 36 1.23 -13.47 -2.79
N LYS A 37 0.72 -14.03 -1.68
CA LYS A 37 0.88 -15.46 -1.35
C LYS A 37 0.08 -16.38 -2.27
N ARG A 38 -0.99 -15.87 -2.91
CA ARG A 38 -1.96 -16.67 -3.71
C ARG A 38 -2.02 -16.23 -5.17
N ASP A 39 -1.88 -14.93 -5.42
CA ASP A 39 -1.94 -14.29 -6.73
C ASP A 39 -0.90 -13.16 -6.79
N LEU A 40 0.30 -13.53 -7.25
CA LEU A 40 1.39 -12.59 -7.40
C LEU A 40 1.09 -11.49 -8.45
N PRO A 41 0.52 -11.80 -9.64
CA PRO A 41 0.09 -10.78 -10.60
C PRO A 41 -0.99 -9.82 -10.06
N GLY A 42 -1.98 -10.32 -9.34
CA GLY A 42 -3.02 -9.50 -8.70
C GLY A 42 -2.45 -8.58 -7.63
N ALA A 43 -1.56 -9.10 -6.79
CA ALA A 43 -0.85 -8.29 -5.81
C ALA A 43 0.00 -7.19 -6.47
N ALA A 44 0.63 -7.48 -7.61
CA ALA A 44 1.40 -6.49 -8.37
C ALA A 44 0.54 -5.33 -8.84
N ARG A 45 -0.63 -5.62 -9.42
CA ARG A 45 -1.59 -4.61 -9.89
C ARG A 45 -2.11 -3.77 -8.73
N ARG A 46 -2.48 -4.41 -7.62
CA ARG A 46 -2.98 -3.72 -6.43
C ARG A 46 -1.93 -2.80 -5.82
N LEU A 47 -0.69 -3.26 -5.71
CA LEU A 47 0.42 -2.46 -5.20
C LEU A 47 0.75 -1.29 -6.12
N ALA A 48 0.73 -1.51 -7.44
CA ALA A 48 0.95 -0.42 -8.40
C ALA A 48 -0.13 0.67 -8.26
N ARG A 49 -1.40 0.27 -8.11
CA ARG A 49 -2.50 1.22 -7.89
C ARG A 49 -2.35 1.98 -6.57
N PHE A 50 -2.01 1.27 -5.50
CA PHE A 50 -1.77 1.86 -4.19
C PHE A 50 -0.67 2.93 -4.25
N VAL A 51 0.47 2.63 -4.87
CA VAL A 51 1.57 3.60 -5.03
C VAL A 51 1.14 4.80 -5.87
N GLN A 52 0.37 4.57 -6.94
CA GLN A 52 -0.19 5.67 -7.74
C GLN A 52 -1.11 6.57 -6.90
N ASP A 53 -2.04 5.99 -6.12
CA ASP A 53 -2.95 6.77 -5.28
C ASP A 53 -2.18 7.58 -4.22
N LEU A 54 -1.09 7.03 -3.66
CA LEU A 54 -0.18 7.76 -2.76
C LEU A 54 0.53 8.92 -3.46
N ASP A 55 1.08 8.70 -4.65
CA ASP A 55 1.80 9.72 -5.42
C ASP A 55 0.86 10.85 -5.88
N GLU A 56 -0.43 10.53 -6.08
CA GLU A 56 -1.50 11.50 -6.40
C GLU A 56 -2.11 12.18 -5.16
N GLY A 57 -1.64 11.84 -3.95
CA GLY A 57 -2.15 12.40 -2.69
C GLY A 57 -3.60 12.03 -2.38
N ARG A 58 -4.13 10.97 -3.01
CA ARG A 58 -5.50 10.52 -2.75
C ARG A 58 -5.55 9.84 -1.38
N PRO A 59 -6.47 10.24 -0.50
CA PRO A 59 -6.65 9.55 0.76
C PRO A 59 -7.10 8.11 0.51
N PRO A 60 -6.71 7.14 1.36
CA PRO A 60 -7.23 5.79 1.28
C PRO A 60 -8.75 5.82 1.42
N VAL A 61 -9.46 5.36 0.38
CA VAL A 61 -10.90 5.16 0.46
C VAL A 61 -11.12 3.93 1.33
N VAL A 62 -11.64 4.16 2.54
CA VAL A 62 -11.95 3.14 3.56
C VAL A 62 -13.10 2.24 3.14
#